data_AF-A0A699VDD1-F1
#
_entry.id   AF-A0A699VDD1-F1
#
_cell.length_a   1.000
_cell.length_b   1.000
_cell.length_c   1.000
_cell.angle_alpha   90.00
_cell.angle_beta   90.00
_cell.angle_gamma   90.00
#
_symmetry.space_group_name_H-M   'P 1'
#
loop_
_entity.id
_entity.type
_entity.pdbx_description
1 polymer ?
#
loop_
_entity_poly.entity_id
_entity_poly.type
_entity_poly.pdbx_seq_one_letter_code
_entity_poly.pdbx_strand_id
1 'polypeptide(L)' 'MAFEHNSSKPILHEMTPATINSGSVPNPPPSTSFVPPSRTDWDLLFQPLFDKLLNPPPSVDHLAPKVIALIAKLVAPEPV' A
#
# COMPACT_ATOMS: atom_id res chain seq x y z
N MET A 1 -51.28 32.80 13.34
CA MET A 1 -51.67 33.22 14.69
C MET A 1 -51.25 32.13 15.68
N ALA A 2 -51.00 32.53 16.93
CA ALA A 2 -50.17 31.86 17.95
C ALA A 2 -50.68 30.49 18.41
N PHE A 3 -49.74 29.61 18.76
CA PHE A 3 -49.98 28.34 19.44
C PHE A 3 -50.02 28.57 20.95
N GLU A 4 -51.19 28.34 21.56
CA GLU A 4 -51.41 28.37 23.01
C GLU A 4 -50.76 27.14 23.67
N HIS A 5 -49.92 27.42 24.65
CA HIS A 5 -49.06 26.46 25.35
C HIS A 5 -49.81 25.91 26.58
N ASN A 6 -50.34 24.69 26.49
CA ASN A 6 -50.96 24.01 27.63
C ASN A 6 -49.96 23.05 28.26
N SER A 7 -49.29 23.54 29.30
CA SER A 7 -48.40 22.78 30.17
C SER A 7 -49.15 21.64 30.87
N SER A 8 -48.82 20.40 30.52
CA SER A 8 -49.13 19.26 31.37
C SER A 8 -47.82 18.62 31.77
N LYS A 9 -47.32 18.98 32.95
CA LYS A 9 -46.18 18.31 33.60
C LYS A 9 -46.61 16.88 33.94
N PRO A 10 -46.09 15.82 33.29
CA PRO A 10 -46.21 14.50 33.86
C PRO A 10 -45.23 14.44 35.02
N ILE A 11 -45.72 14.09 36.21
CA ILE A 11 -44.89 13.68 37.34
C ILE A 11 -44.16 12.40 36.91
N LEU A 12 -42.95 12.56 36.37
CA LEU A 12 -42.00 11.48 36.24
C LEU A 12 -41.30 11.39 37.59
N HIS A 13 -41.74 10.45 38.42
CA HIS A 13 -40.93 10.01 39.54
C HIS A 13 -39.59 9.57 38.95
N GLU A 14 -38.54 10.22 39.44
CA GLU A 14 -37.16 10.01 39.01
C GLU A 14 -36.74 8.58 39.36
N MET A 15 -37.01 7.62 38.47
CA MET A 15 -36.36 6.33 38.51
C MET A 15 -34.93 6.58 38.07
N THR A 16 -34.03 6.80 39.03
CA THR A 16 -32.60 6.96 38.81
C THR A 16 -32.13 5.87 37.84
N PRO A 17 -31.77 6.19 36.59
CA PRO A 17 -31.18 5.21 35.71
C PRO A 17 -29.82 4.86 36.32
N ALA A 18 -29.65 3.62 36.76
CA ALA A 18 -28.33 3.13 37.12
C ALA A 18 -27.46 3.20 35.86
N THR A 19 -26.60 4.20 35.79
CA THR A 19 -25.68 4.42 34.67
C THR A 19 -24.74 3.23 34.58
N ILE A 20 -25.04 2.31 33.68
CA ILE A 20 -24.12 1.25 33.28
C ILE A 20 -23.01 1.97 32.52
N ASN A 21 -21.85 2.12 33.16
CA ASN A 21 -20.66 2.65 32.50
C ASN A 21 -20.26 1.63 31.42
N SER A 22 -20.73 1.86 30.19
CA SER A 22 -20.20 1.20 28.99
C SER A 22 -18.71 1.51 28.95
N GLY A 23 -17.87 0.50 29.25
CA GLY A 23 -16.43 0.64 29.36
C GLY A 23 -15.86 1.50 28.23
N SER A 24 -15.22 2.60 28.60
CA SER A 24 -14.66 3.58 27.68
C SER A 24 -13.59 2.91 26.82
N VAL A 25 -13.87 2.76 25.53
CA VAL A 25 -12.85 2.38 24.54
C VAL A 25 -11.90 3.57 24.37
N PRO A 26 -10.58 3.40 24.53
CA PRO A 26 -9.63 4.47 24.24
C PRO A 26 -9.75 4.89 22.77
N ASN A 27 -9.77 6.20 22.51
CA ASN A 27 -9.74 6.69 21.14
C ASN A 27 -8.45 6.22 20.45
N PRO A 28 -8.52 5.72 19.20
CA PRO A 28 -7.31 5.47 18.43
C PRO A 28 -6.52 6.79 18.30
N PRO A 29 -5.18 6.72 18.25
CA PRO A 29 -4.37 7.91 18.08
C PRO A 29 -4.79 8.65 16.79
N PRO A 30 -4.74 9.99 16.79
CA PRO A 30 -5.10 10.77 15.62
C PRO A 30 -4.24 10.32 14.44
N SER A 31 -4.88 10.06 13.30
CA SER A 31 -4.17 9.77 12.06
C SER A 31 -3.34 10.99 11.68
N THR A 32 -2.03 10.80 11.52
CA THR A 32 -1.19 11.85 10.95
C THR A 32 -1.66 12.11 9.52
N SER A 33 -1.72 13.38 9.13
CA SER A 33 -2.09 13.76 7.77
C SER A 33 -1.06 13.18 6.80
N PHE A 34 -1.47 12.27 5.93
CA PHE A 34 -0.63 11.76 4.86
C PHE A 34 -0.48 12.85 3.80
N VAL A 35 0.72 13.43 3.71
CA VAL A 35 1.08 14.34 2.62
C VAL A 35 1.69 13.48 1.51
N PRO A 36 1.07 13.43 0.32
CA PRO A 36 1.66 12.67 -0.78
C PRO A 36 3.00 13.30 -1.18
N PRO A 37 4.01 12.48 -1.53
CA PRO A 37 5.29 13.01 -2.03
C PRO A 37 5.07 13.82 -3.30
N SER A 38 5.92 14.83 -3.53
CA SER A 38 5.88 15.59 -4.77
C SER A 38 6.31 14.72 -5.96
N ARG A 39 5.98 15.13 -7.18
CA ARG A 39 6.41 14.42 -8.40
C ARG A 39 7.93 14.20 -8.44
N THR A 40 8.70 15.20 -8.04
CA THR A 40 10.17 15.11 -7.98
C THR A 40 10.64 14.08 -6.96
N ASP A 41 9.96 13.97 -5.82
CA ASP A 41 10.29 12.97 -4.79
C ASP A 41 10.00 11.55 -5.31
N TRP A 42 8.88 11.36 -6.02
CA TRP A 42 8.59 10.10 -6.71
C TRP A 42 9.61 9.80 -7.79
N ASP A 43 9.96 10.77 -8.63
CA ASP A 43 10.95 10.59 -9.68
C ASP A 43 12.29 10.16 -9.06
N LEU A 44 12.75 10.80 -7.98
CA LEU A 44 13.99 10.42 -7.29
C LEU A 44 13.94 9.01 -6.67
N LEU A 45 12.82 8.65 -6.04
CA LEU A 45 12.66 7.36 -5.38
C LEU A 45 12.63 6.19 -6.38
N PHE A 46 12.10 6.43 -7.58
CA PHE A 46 11.85 5.37 -8.56
C PHE A 46 12.77 5.39 -9.77
N GLN A 47 13.46 6.50 -10.07
CA GLN A 47 14.41 6.60 -11.18
C GLN A 47 15.42 5.44 -11.22
N PRO A 48 16.16 5.13 -10.13
CA PRO A 48 17.15 4.05 -10.18
C PRO A 48 16.55 2.67 -10.49
N LEU A 49 15.31 2.44 -10.04
CA LEU A 49 14.60 1.19 -10.29
C LEU A 49 14.25 1.06 -11.77
N PHE A 50 13.75 2.13 -12.37
CA PHE A 50 13.43 2.16 -13.80
C PHE A 50 14.68 2.21 -14.68
N ASP A 51 15.72 2.95 -14.30
CA ASP A 51 16.96 3.02 -15.06
C ASP A 51 17.63 1.66 -15.17
N LYS A 52 17.60 0.87 -14.10
CA LYS A 52 18.09 -0.52 -14.10
C LYS A 52 17.25 -1.45 -14.97
N LEU A 53 15.95 -1.19 -15.08
CA LEU A 53 15.02 -2.00 -15.89
C LEU A 53 15.09 -1.63 -17.38
N LEU A 54 15.18 -0.34 -17.70
CA LEU A 54 15.22 0.18 -19.06
C LEU A 54 16.62 0.10 -19.67
N ASN A 55 17.66 0.14 -18.84
CA ASN A 55 19.05 -0.03 -19.24
C ASN A 55 19.64 -1.24 -18.50
N PRO A 56 19.20 -2.47 -18.84
CA PRO A 56 19.85 -3.64 -18.28
C PRO A 56 21.34 -3.59 -18.67
N PRO A 57 22.25 -4.03 -17.78
CA PRO A 57 23.64 -4.15 -18.15
C PRO A 57 23.73 -5.03 -19.40
N PRO A 58 24.67 -4.74 -20.33
CA PRO A 58 24.86 -5.59 -21.49
C PRO A 58 25.04 -7.01 -20.99
N SER A 59 24.13 -7.91 -21.39
CA SER A 59 24.20 -9.31 -20.97
C SER A 59 25.58 -9.80 -21.33
N VAL A 60 26.32 -10.35 -20.36
CA VAL A 60 27.68 -10.87 -20.55
C VAL A 60 27.61 -12.23 -21.28
N ASP A 61 26.83 -12.29 -22.36
CA ASP A 61 26.59 -13.48 -23.16
C ASP A 61 27.31 -13.36 -24.51
N HIS A 62 28.61 -13.05 -24.45
CA HIS A 62 29.54 -13.44 -25.51
C HIS A 62 29.71 -14.97 -25.57
N LEU A 63 29.09 -15.71 -24.66
CA LEU A 63 29.02 -17.16 -24.70
C LEU A 63 28.13 -17.67 -25.83
N ALA A 64 27.24 -16.88 -26.45
CA ALA A 64 26.38 -17.40 -27.52
C ALA A 64 27.20 -18.05 -28.66
N PRO A 65 28.21 -17.40 -29.28
CA PRO A 65 29.06 -18.06 -30.28
C PRO A 65 29.87 -19.24 -29.73
N LYS A 66 30.35 -19.15 -28.48
CA LYS A 66 31.21 -20.18 -27.87
C LYS A 66 30.43 -21.43 -27.48
N VAL A 67 29.22 -21.25 -26.96
CA VAL A 67 28.24 -22.29 -26.64
C VAL A 67 27.74 -22.93 -27.94
N ILE A 68 27.42 -22.13 -28.96
CA ILE A 68 27.06 -22.65 -30.30
C ILE A 68 28.21 -23.49 -30.87
N ALA A 69 29.47 -23.02 -30.77
CA ALA A 69 30.64 -23.77 -31.24
C ALA A 69 30.87 -25.07 -30.44
N LEU A 70 30.68 -25.05 -29.12
CA LEU A 70 30.78 -26.25 -28.27
C LEU A 70 29.68 -27.27 -28.58
N ILE A 71 28.45 -26.82 -28.84
CA ILE A 71 27.34 -27.67 -29.28
C ILE A 71 27.64 -28.29 -30.64
N ALA A 72 28.10 -27.49 -31.61
CA ALA A 72 28.48 -27.99 -32.93
C ALA A 72 29.60 -29.03 -32.86
N LYS A 73 30.60 -28.84 -31.99
CA LYS A 73 31.67 -29.80 -31.74
C LYS A 73 31.20 -31.07 -31.05
N LEU A 74 30.20 -30.99 -30.18
CA LEU A 74 29.60 -32.16 -29.50
C LEU A 74 28.74 -33.01 -30.44
N VAL A 75 28.08 -32.37 -31.42
CA VAL A 75 27.20 -33.04 -32.40
C VAL A 75 27.98 -33.59 -33.61
N ALA A 76 29.20 -33.11 -33.84
CA ALA A 76 30.05 -33.65 -34.90
C ALA A 76 30.50 -35.08 -34.57
N PRO A 77 30.36 -36.05 -35.50
CA PRO A 77 30.89 -37.39 -35.30
C PRO A 77 32.43 -37.36 -35.24
N GLU A 78 33.03 -38.19 -34.40
CA GLU A 78 34.48 -38.29 -34.35
C GLU A 78 35.03 -38.77 -35.70
N PRO A 79 36.09 -38.14 -36.23
CA PRO A 79 36.71 -38.59 -37.45
C PRO A 79 37.35 -39.96 -37.24
N VAL A 80 36.99 -40.91 -38.09
CA VAL A 80 37.52 -42.29 -38.16
C VAL A 80 38.92 -42.30 -38.76
#